data_AF-A0A956EHV6-F1
#
_entry.id   AF-A0A956EHV6-F1
#
_cell.length_a   1.000
_cell.length_b   1.000
_cell.length_c   1.000
_cell.angle_alpha   90.00
_cell.angle_beta   90.00
_cell.angle_gamma   90.00
#
_symmetry.space_group_name_H-M   'P 1'
#
loop_
_entity.id
_entity.type
_entity.pdbx_description
1 polymer ?
#
loop_
_entity_poly.entity_id
_entity_poly.type
_entity_poly.pdbx_seq_one_letter_code
_entity_poly.pdbx_strand_id
1 'polypeptide(L)'
;MKSPGLVALALALSLPACAGGDSTPAAPGFRQLNEAVFKPNCASAACHSGAGIAGLSFDDAEAAYAYLVDGIPVNAPAAEKGLRLVAPGDPEGSFLVTKMTANKTDLVLHRFGAPMPMAATEIPGPSSLQAIRDWIAAGAPLDGGPVSADLQAPADGYIECEGETEEAMRACFGDAPDPSVA
;
A
#
# COMPACT_ATOMS: atom_id res chain seq x y z
N MET A 1 -38.66 -59.20 -42.13
CA MET A 1 -38.45 -58.25 -41.01
C MET A 1 -36.97 -58.23 -40.64
N LYS A 2 -36.24 -57.18 -41.03
CA LYS A 2 -35.01 -56.64 -40.43
C LYS A 2 -34.44 -55.57 -41.36
N SER A 3 -34.62 -54.30 -40.99
CA SER A 3 -34.02 -53.14 -41.66
C SER A 3 -32.60 -52.89 -41.12
N PRO A 4 -31.64 -52.39 -41.91
CA PRO A 4 -30.39 -51.87 -41.41
C PRO A 4 -30.51 -50.36 -41.17
N GLY A 5 -30.15 -49.90 -39.97
CA GLY A 5 -30.08 -48.48 -39.63
C GLY A 5 -28.72 -47.90 -40.02
N LEU A 6 -28.74 -46.84 -40.84
CA LEU A 6 -27.60 -45.97 -41.10
C LEU A 6 -27.17 -45.26 -39.81
N VAL A 7 -25.89 -45.34 -39.45
CA VAL A 7 -25.27 -44.45 -38.45
C VAL A 7 -24.40 -43.47 -39.20
N ALA A 8 -24.83 -42.20 -39.22
CA ALA A 8 -24.05 -41.08 -39.76
C ALA A 8 -23.07 -40.60 -38.69
N LEU A 9 -21.77 -40.70 -38.98
CA LEU A 9 -20.69 -40.23 -38.11
C LEU A 9 -20.40 -38.77 -38.44
N ALA A 10 -20.89 -37.86 -37.59
CA ALA A 10 -20.57 -36.43 -37.67
C ALA A 10 -19.18 -36.17 -37.09
N LEU A 11 -18.24 -35.78 -37.95
CA LEU A 11 -16.87 -35.41 -37.59
C LEU A 11 -16.87 -33.96 -37.05
N ALA A 12 -16.81 -33.81 -35.72
CA ALA A 12 -16.71 -32.51 -35.07
C ALA A 12 -15.30 -31.93 -35.22
N LEU A 13 -15.21 -30.79 -35.90
CA LEU A 13 -13.97 -30.02 -36.10
C LEU A 13 -13.66 -29.23 -34.83
N SER A 14 -12.74 -29.73 -34.00
CA SER A 14 -12.25 -29.04 -32.81
C SER A 14 -11.20 -27.99 -33.19
N LEU A 15 -11.55 -26.71 -33.07
CA LEU A 15 -10.61 -25.60 -33.14
C LEU A 15 -9.74 -25.56 -31.87
N PRO A 16 -8.42 -25.33 -31.97
CA PRO A 16 -7.58 -25.16 -30.81
C PRO A 16 -7.88 -23.79 -30.16
N ALA A 17 -8.39 -23.82 -28.93
CA ALA A 17 -8.46 -22.64 -28.09
C ALA A 17 -7.03 -22.25 -27.68
N CYS A 18 -6.51 -21.16 -28.23
CA CYS A 18 -5.35 -20.49 -27.65
C CYS A 18 -5.76 -19.97 -26.26
N ALA A 19 -5.36 -20.70 -25.22
CA ALA A 19 -5.35 -20.18 -23.87
C ALA A 19 -4.24 -19.12 -23.80
N GLY A 20 -4.62 -17.86 -24.02
CA GLY A 20 -3.83 -16.72 -23.53
C GLY A 20 -3.84 -16.80 -22.01
N GLY A 21 -2.71 -17.17 -21.42
CA GLY A 21 -2.55 -17.10 -19.98
C GLY A 21 -2.55 -15.63 -19.59
N ASP A 22 -3.64 -15.17 -18.99
CA ASP A 22 -3.65 -13.95 -18.20
C ASP A 22 -2.74 -14.18 -17.00
N SER A 23 -1.45 -13.92 -17.18
CA SER A 23 -0.51 -13.82 -16.07
C SER A 23 -0.95 -12.62 -15.24
N THR A 24 -1.63 -12.88 -14.13
CA THR A 24 -1.81 -11.89 -13.06
C THR A 24 -0.47 -11.22 -12.82
N PRO A 25 -0.39 -9.88 -12.88
CA PRO A 25 0.87 -9.19 -12.63
C PRO A 25 1.43 -9.66 -11.28
N ALA A 26 2.67 -10.14 -11.29
CA ALA A 26 3.35 -10.46 -10.05
C ALA A 26 3.36 -9.22 -9.15
N ALA A 27 3.25 -9.41 -7.83
CA ALA A 27 3.43 -8.33 -6.87
C ALA A 27 4.72 -7.55 -7.16
N PRO A 28 4.73 -6.23 -6.92
CA PRO A 28 5.90 -5.43 -7.26
C PRO A 28 7.09 -5.81 -6.37
N GLY A 29 8.31 -5.61 -6.89
CA GLY A 29 9.52 -5.76 -6.10
C GLY A 29 9.87 -4.48 -5.35
N PHE A 30 10.72 -4.59 -4.33
CA PHE A 30 11.19 -3.43 -3.60
C PHE A 30 11.92 -2.43 -4.49
N ARG A 31 12.70 -2.86 -5.50
CA ARG A 31 13.36 -1.93 -6.43
C ARG A 31 12.35 -1.06 -7.16
N GLN A 32 11.29 -1.67 -7.69
CA GLN A 32 10.24 -0.98 -8.42
C GLN A 32 9.47 -0.01 -7.50
N LEU A 33 9.18 -0.44 -6.27
CA LEU A 33 8.59 0.43 -5.25
C LEU A 33 9.53 1.56 -4.82
N ASN A 34 10.83 1.31 -4.70
CA ASN A 34 11.78 2.33 -4.31
C ASN A 34 11.90 3.41 -5.37
N GLU A 35 11.98 3.03 -6.65
CA GLU A 35 12.04 3.97 -7.76
C GLU A 35 10.75 4.77 -7.94
N ALA A 36 9.59 4.13 -7.87
CA ALA A 36 8.31 4.77 -8.14
C ALA A 36 7.73 5.50 -6.93
N VAL A 37 7.92 4.97 -5.71
CA VAL A 37 7.21 5.39 -4.50
C VAL A 37 8.16 5.93 -3.43
N PHE A 38 9.09 5.13 -2.89
CA PHE A 38 9.84 5.55 -1.70
C PHE A 38 10.85 6.68 -1.98
N LYS A 39 11.65 6.56 -3.04
CA LYS A 39 12.68 7.55 -3.35
C LYS A 39 12.10 8.91 -3.71
N PRO A 40 11.07 9.03 -4.58
CA PRO A 40 10.51 10.34 -4.93
C PRO A 40 9.76 11.01 -3.77
N ASN A 41 9.12 10.23 -2.89
CA ASN A 41 8.17 10.77 -1.91
C ASN A 41 8.67 10.77 -0.46
N CYS A 42 9.72 9.98 -0.15
CA CYS A 42 10.23 9.83 1.22
C CYS A 42 11.70 10.23 1.36
N ALA A 43 12.51 10.14 0.29
CA ALA A 43 13.95 10.41 0.32
C ALA A 43 14.32 11.90 0.26
N SER A 44 13.61 12.76 0.99
CA SER A 44 14.06 14.14 1.17
C SER A 44 15.28 14.17 2.09
N ALA A 45 16.20 15.11 1.85
CA ALA A 45 17.44 15.26 2.64
C ALA A 45 17.19 15.43 4.15
N ALA A 46 16.01 15.94 4.54
CA ALA A 46 15.62 16.11 5.93
C ALA A 46 15.00 14.85 6.56
N CYS A 47 14.56 13.88 5.75
CA CYS A 47 13.80 12.71 6.20
C CYS A 47 14.57 11.41 5.94
N HIS A 48 14.51 10.83 4.73
CA HIS A 48 15.07 9.50 4.46
C HIS A 48 16.09 9.48 3.32
N SER A 49 17.03 10.43 3.34
CA SER A 49 18.20 10.48 2.45
C SER A 49 19.48 10.70 3.26
N GLY A 50 20.63 10.34 2.69
CA GLY A 50 21.93 10.38 3.37
C GLY A 50 21.97 9.46 4.59
N ALA A 51 22.24 10.03 5.78
CA ALA A 51 22.20 9.28 7.03
C ALA A 51 20.77 8.85 7.42
N GLY A 52 19.75 9.59 6.96
CA GLY A 52 18.35 9.29 7.21
C GLY A 52 17.90 9.42 8.67
N ILE A 53 16.67 9.86 8.89
CA ILE A 53 16.04 9.76 10.19
C ILE A 53 15.90 8.29 10.57
N ALA A 54 16.18 7.99 11.84
CA ALA A 54 16.18 6.63 12.35
C ALA A 54 17.09 5.67 11.54
N GLY A 55 18.12 6.18 10.86
CA GLY A 55 19.11 5.38 10.12
C GLY A 55 18.61 4.79 8.80
N LEU A 56 17.40 5.15 8.34
CA LEU A 56 16.83 4.66 7.08
C LEU A 56 17.02 5.71 5.97
N SER A 57 17.69 5.30 4.89
CA SER A 57 17.80 6.07 3.64
C SER A 57 17.29 5.25 2.47
N PHE A 58 16.59 5.90 1.52
CA PHE A 58 16.08 5.31 0.28
C PHE A 58 16.94 5.63 -0.96
N ASP A 59 18.10 6.28 -0.76
CA ASP A 59 19.00 6.65 -1.86
C ASP A 59 19.52 5.42 -2.62
N ASP A 60 19.78 4.34 -1.87
CA ASP A 60 20.22 3.02 -2.34
C ASP A 60 19.16 1.96 -2.00
N ALA A 61 18.64 1.28 -3.02
CA ALA A 61 17.50 0.38 -2.84
C ALA A 61 17.89 -0.88 -2.05
N GLU A 62 19.07 -1.45 -2.29
CA GLU A 62 19.52 -2.66 -1.62
C GLU A 62 19.79 -2.43 -0.13
N ALA A 63 20.43 -1.31 0.22
CA ALA A 63 20.65 -0.93 1.60
C ALA A 63 19.34 -0.64 2.33
N ALA A 64 18.40 0.08 1.68
CA ALA A 64 17.08 0.33 2.24
C ALA A 64 16.31 -0.98 2.47
N TYR A 65 16.32 -1.89 1.49
CA TYR A 65 15.70 -3.19 1.59
C TYR A 65 16.26 -4.01 2.75
N ALA A 66 17.59 -4.12 2.85
CA ALA A 66 18.27 -4.86 3.91
C ALA A 66 18.02 -4.27 5.30
N TYR A 67 17.78 -2.95 5.39
CA TYR A 67 17.41 -2.29 6.63
C TYR A 67 15.96 -2.57 7.04
N LEU A 68 15.04 -2.56 6.06
CA LEU A 68 13.59 -2.65 6.29
C LEU A 68 13.11 -4.07 6.54
N VAL A 69 13.50 -5.03 5.70
CA VAL A 69 12.95 -6.38 5.74
C VAL A 69 13.45 -7.11 7.00
N ASP A 70 12.50 -7.58 7.82
CA ASP A 70 12.73 -8.17 9.15
C ASP A 70 13.42 -7.25 10.18
N GLY A 71 13.67 -5.98 9.82
CA GLY A 71 14.29 -4.99 10.68
C GLY A 71 13.49 -4.74 11.95
N ILE A 72 14.18 -4.50 13.07
CA ILE A 72 13.54 -4.13 14.34
C ILE A 72 13.35 -2.60 14.36
N PRO A 73 12.13 -2.09 14.61
CA PRO A 73 11.92 -0.66 14.75
C PRO A 73 12.75 -0.08 15.90
N VAL A 74 13.43 1.04 15.67
CA VAL A 74 14.10 1.80 16.74
C VAL A 74 13.11 2.42 17.74
N ASN A 75 11.83 2.51 17.38
CA ASN A 75 10.75 2.89 18.28
C ASN A 75 10.51 1.73 19.28
N ALA A 76 10.93 1.93 20.53
CA ALA A 76 10.83 0.90 21.57
C ALA A 76 9.41 0.34 21.77
N PRO A 77 8.33 1.15 21.85
CA PRO A 77 6.97 0.62 21.94
C PRO A 77 6.57 -0.30 20.78
N ALA A 78 6.98 0.01 19.55
CA ALA A 78 6.72 -0.84 18.38
C ALA A 78 7.51 -2.15 18.45
N ALA A 79 8.78 -2.10 18.85
CA ALA A 79 9.62 -3.29 19.04
C ALA A 79 9.09 -4.19 20.17
N GLU A 80 8.67 -3.62 21.30
CA GLU A 80 8.07 -4.34 22.43
C GLU A 80 6.77 -5.05 22.05
N LYS A 81 6.03 -4.50 21.09
CA LYS A 81 4.82 -5.11 20.51
C LYS A 81 5.13 -6.19 19.46
N GLY A 82 6.40 -6.43 19.15
CA GLY A 82 6.82 -7.46 18.20
C GLY A 82 6.68 -7.07 16.74
N LEU A 83 6.46 -5.80 16.42
CA LEU A 83 6.39 -5.33 15.03
C LEU A 83 7.77 -5.39 14.36
N ARG A 84 7.79 -5.63 13.05
CA ARG A 84 8.98 -5.45 12.19
C ARG A 84 8.84 -4.17 11.38
N LEU A 85 9.94 -3.57 10.93
CA LEU A 85 9.89 -2.47 9.97
C LEU A 85 9.09 -2.89 8.73
N VAL A 86 9.44 -4.06 8.18
CA VAL A 86 8.63 -4.84 7.24
C VAL A 86 8.65 -6.31 7.68
N ALA A 87 7.47 -6.91 7.84
CA ALA A 87 7.30 -8.33 8.16
C ALA A 87 6.85 -9.08 6.88
N PRO A 88 7.72 -9.87 6.23
CA PRO A 88 7.37 -10.63 5.04
C PRO A 88 6.14 -11.51 5.24
N GLY A 89 5.16 -11.39 4.35
CA GLY A 89 3.88 -12.12 4.42
C GLY A 89 2.86 -11.53 5.40
N ASP A 90 3.21 -10.49 6.17
CA ASP A 90 2.34 -9.88 7.18
C ASP A 90 2.32 -8.34 7.08
N PRO A 91 1.43 -7.78 6.24
CA PRO A 91 1.24 -6.34 6.16
C PRO A 91 0.81 -5.69 7.48
N GLU A 92 0.06 -6.39 8.34
CA GLU A 92 -0.45 -5.83 9.60
C GLU A 92 0.62 -5.84 10.71
N GLY A 93 1.52 -6.82 10.69
CA GLY A 93 2.73 -6.87 11.54
C GLY A 93 3.86 -5.92 11.09
N SER A 94 3.66 -5.18 9.99
CA SER A 94 4.65 -4.27 9.41
C SER A 94 4.45 -2.84 9.91
N PHE A 95 5.43 -2.32 10.65
CA PHE A 95 5.44 -0.97 11.17
C PHE A 95 5.41 0.07 10.06
N LEU A 96 6.04 -0.18 8.91
CA LEU A 96 5.92 0.67 7.72
C LEU A 96 4.45 0.96 7.38
N VAL A 97 3.61 -0.07 7.33
CA VAL A 97 2.17 0.04 7.04
C VAL A 97 1.48 0.84 8.14
N THR A 98 1.73 0.52 9.42
CA THR A 98 1.19 1.28 10.55
C THR A 98 1.52 2.77 10.45
N LYS A 99 2.75 3.12 10.10
CA LYS A 99 3.20 4.51 9.98
C LYS A 99 2.50 5.26 8.85
N MET A 100 2.10 4.57 7.78
CA MET A 100 1.43 5.18 6.64
C MET A 100 -0.09 5.27 6.77
N THR A 101 -0.73 4.34 7.51
CA THR A 101 -2.19 4.23 7.50
C THR A 101 -2.88 4.54 8.82
N ALA A 102 -2.17 4.48 9.96
CA ALA A 102 -2.79 4.79 11.24
C ALA A 102 -3.05 6.30 11.38
N ASN A 103 -4.20 6.64 11.95
CA ASN A 103 -4.49 8.03 12.26
C ASN A 103 -3.55 8.57 13.36
N LYS A 104 -3.44 9.90 13.45
CA LYS A 104 -2.55 10.57 14.41
C LYS A 104 -2.88 10.21 15.86
N THR A 105 -4.15 10.07 16.21
CA THR A 105 -4.60 9.75 17.58
C THR A 105 -4.08 8.38 18.01
N ASP A 106 -4.21 7.36 17.16
CA ASP A 106 -3.75 6.00 17.44
C ASP A 106 -2.22 5.93 17.56
N LEU A 107 -1.51 6.62 16.68
CA LEU A 107 -0.05 6.68 16.74
C LEU A 107 0.45 7.35 18.02
N VAL A 108 -0.25 8.38 18.51
CA VAL A 108 0.06 9.02 19.80
C VAL A 108 -0.26 8.08 20.96
N LEU A 109 -1.44 7.45 20.96
CA LEU A 109 -1.86 6.51 21.99
C LEU A 109 -0.86 5.35 22.16
N HIS A 110 -0.36 4.82 21.04
CA HIS A 110 0.63 3.75 21.02
C HIS A 110 2.08 4.21 21.18
N ARG A 111 2.34 5.53 21.25
CA ARG A 111 3.69 6.12 21.33
C ARG A 111 4.58 5.76 20.14
N PHE A 112 3.97 5.64 18.95
CA PHE A 112 4.64 5.31 17.69
C PHE A 112 5.19 6.53 16.93
N GLY A 113 4.96 7.74 17.45
CA GLY A 113 5.41 9.00 16.84
C GLY A 113 4.44 9.53 15.77
N ALA A 114 4.91 10.38 14.86
CA ALA A 114 4.07 11.01 13.83
C ALA A 114 3.83 10.10 12.60
N PRO A 115 2.72 10.23 11.86
CA PRO A 115 2.49 9.47 10.62
C PRO A 115 3.54 9.77 9.55
N MET A 116 3.74 8.86 8.62
CA MET A 116 4.66 9.00 7.48
C MET A 116 3.89 8.87 6.15
N PRO A 117 4.29 9.60 5.09
CA PRO A 117 5.35 10.60 5.08
C PRO A 117 4.95 11.89 5.82
N MET A 118 5.86 12.45 6.62
CA MET A 118 5.65 13.73 7.29
C MET A 118 5.87 14.90 6.32
N ALA A 119 4.96 15.88 6.33
CA ALA A 119 5.10 17.16 5.61
C ALA A 119 5.31 17.04 4.08
N ALA A 120 4.86 15.95 3.46
CA ALA A 120 4.89 15.82 2.01
C ALA A 120 3.73 16.64 1.39
N THR A 121 4.01 17.30 0.27
CA THR A 121 2.98 17.98 -0.53
C THR A 121 2.03 17.00 -1.21
N GLU A 122 2.49 15.77 -1.40
CA GLU A 122 1.71 14.64 -1.89
C GLU A 122 2.13 13.37 -1.12
N ILE A 123 1.18 12.48 -0.87
CA ILE A 123 1.42 11.19 -0.22
C ILE A 123 1.09 10.06 -1.20
N PRO A 124 1.63 8.84 -0.98
CA PRO A 124 1.20 7.66 -1.73
C PRO A 124 -0.32 7.53 -1.72
N GLY A 125 -0.90 7.43 -2.92
CA GLY A 125 -2.32 7.20 -3.12
C GLY A 125 -2.75 5.79 -2.72
N PRO A 126 -4.05 5.48 -2.80
CA PRO A 126 -4.58 4.16 -2.48
C PRO A 126 -3.88 3.03 -3.26
N SER A 127 -3.52 3.25 -4.52
CA SER A 127 -2.89 2.22 -5.37
C SER A 127 -1.46 1.95 -4.93
N SER A 128 -0.69 2.98 -4.57
CA SER A 128 0.66 2.88 -4.06
C SER A 128 0.70 2.21 -2.69
N LEU A 129 -0.23 2.56 -1.80
CA LEU A 129 -0.39 1.89 -0.50
C LEU A 129 -0.76 0.41 -0.68
N GLN A 130 -1.65 0.10 -1.62
CA GLN A 130 -2.00 -1.29 -1.94
C GLN A 130 -0.79 -2.04 -2.53
N ALA A 131 -0.03 -1.42 -3.43
CA ALA A 131 1.17 -2.02 -4.00
C ALA A 131 2.23 -2.35 -2.93
N ILE A 132 2.40 -1.49 -1.91
CA ILE A 132 3.27 -1.78 -0.77
C ILE A 132 2.72 -2.96 0.04
N ARG A 133 1.41 -3.00 0.31
CA ARG A 133 0.77 -4.11 1.03
C ARG A 133 0.91 -5.43 0.27
N ASP A 134 0.73 -5.42 -1.05
CA ASP A 134 0.85 -6.59 -1.92
C ASP A 134 2.30 -7.09 -1.98
N TRP A 135 3.28 -6.18 -2.06
CA TRP A 135 4.69 -6.52 -1.95
C TRP A 135 5.00 -7.22 -0.63
N ILE A 136 4.54 -6.67 0.49
CA ILE A 136 4.73 -7.30 1.81
C ILE A 136 4.06 -8.66 1.86
N ALA A 137 2.80 -8.76 1.44
CA ALA A 137 2.03 -10.01 1.42
C ALA A 137 2.68 -11.10 0.55
N ALA A 138 3.36 -10.71 -0.54
CA ALA A 138 4.11 -11.61 -1.41
C ALA A 138 5.46 -12.07 -0.83
N GLY A 139 5.75 -11.75 0.43
CA GLY A 139 7.02 -12.08 1.08
C GLY A 139 8.11 -11.01 0.91
N ALA A 140 7.71 -9.79 0.57
CA ALA A 140 8.59 -8.64 0.40
C ALA A 140 9.79 -8.90 -0.53
N PRO A 141 9.60 -9.41 -1.78
CA PRO A 141 10.73 -9.72 -2.66
C PRO A 141 11.50 -8.46 -3.09
N LEU A 142 12.82 -8.57 -3.27
CA LEU A 142 13.64 -7.47 -3.78
C LEU A 142 13.27 -7.10 -5.22
N ASP A 143 13.03 -8.11 -6.06
CA ASP A 143 12.67 -8.00 -7.47
C ASP A 143 11.25 -8.52 -7.70
N GLY A 144 10.49 -7.87 -8.59
CA GLY A 144 9.10 -8.26 -8.87
C GLY A 144 8.51 -7.53 -10.06
N GLY A 145 7.18 -7.46 -10.09
CA GLY A 145 6.43 -6.79 -11.16
C GLY A 145 6.63 -5.26 -11.18
N PRO A 146 6.25 -4.60 -12.29
CA PRO A 146 6.25 -3.14 -12.35
C PRO A 146 5.16 -2.55 -11.43
N VAL A 147 5.38 -1.30 -10.99
CA VAL A 147 4.39 -0.49 -10.27
C VAL A 147 4.36 0.91 -10.85
N SER A 148 3.18 1.51 -10.93
CA SER A 148 3.02 2.94 -11.16
C SER A 148 2.55 3.58 -9.87
N ALA A 149 3.27 4.59 -9.40
CA ALA A 149 2.84 5.35 -8.24
C ALA A 149 1.64 6.22 -8.62
N ASP A 150 0.64 6.25 -7.73
CA ASP A 150 -0.35 7.32 -7.64
C ASP A 150 0.01 8.21 -6.46
N LEU A 151 -0.13 9.53 -6.65
CA LEU A 151 0.09 10.52 -5.63
C LEU A 151 -1.23 11.23 -5.37
N GLN A 152 -1.51 11.52 -4.11
CA GLN A 152 -2.66 12.29 -3.69
C GLN A 152 -2.20 13.44 -2.80
N ALA A 153 -2.91 14.56 -2.87
CA ALA A 153 -2.74 15.61 -1.86
C ALA A 153 -2.99 14.99 -0.47
N PRO A 154 -2.22 15.38 0.56
CA PRO A 154 -2.56 15.02 1.93
C PRO A 154 -4.00 15.44 2.18
N ALA A 155 -4.79 14.60 2.84
CA ALA A 155 -6.07 15.04 3.38
C ALA A 155 -5.75 16.15 4.40
N ASP A 156 -5.84 17.41 3.99
CA ASP A 156 -5.59 18.60 4.79
C ASP A 156 -6.78 18.91 5.71
N GLY A 157 -7.74 17.98 5.79
CA GLY A 157 -9.02 18.20 6.46
C GLY A 157 -9.87 19.24 5.75
N TYR A 158 -9.46 19.71 4.56
CA TYR A 158 -10.25 20.63 3.77
C TYR A 158 -11.23 19.82 2.93
N ILE A 159 -12.50 19.99 3.25
CA ILE A 159 -13.60 19.50 2.42
C ILE A 159 -14.01 20.69 1.56
N GLU A 160 -13.79 20.60 0.25
CA GLU A 160 -14.42 21.54 -0.69
C GLU A 160 -15.94 21.36 -0.58
N CYS A 161 -16.57 22.25 0.17
CA CYS A 161 -18.00 22.29 0.38
C CYS A 161 -18.55 23.54 -0.27
N GLU A 162 -19.28 23.37 -1.37
CA GLU A 162 -20.02 24.46 -2.03
C GLU A 162 -21.35 24.78 -1.31
N GLY A 163 -21.57 24.19 -0.13
CA GLY A 163 -22.80 24.35 0.63
C GLY A 163 -22.90 25.71 1.32
N GLU A 164 -23.82 26.56 0.88
CA GLU A 164 -24.13 27.82 1.57
C GLU A 164 -25.27 27.69 2.59
N THR A 165 -25.91 26.51 2.67
CA THR A 165 -27.01 26.22 3.59
C THR A 165 -26.60 25.25 4.69
N GLU A 166 -27.29 25.28 5.82
CA GLU A 166 -27.05 24.35 6.94
C GLU A 166 -27.17 22.88 6.50
N GLU A 167 -28.14 22.56 5.64
CA GLU A 167 -28.32 21.22 5.07
C GLU A 167 -27.13 20.80 4.20
N ALA A 168 -26.65 21.70 3.35
CA ALA A 168 -25.51 21.42 2.49
C ALA A 168 -24.20 21.31 3.29
N MET A 169 -24.01 22.15 4.31
CA MET A 169 -22.89 22.04 5.23
C MET A 169 -22.94 20.72 6.03
N ARG A 170 -24.13 20.30 6.47
CA ARG A 170 -24.32 19.03 7.18
C ARG A 170 -24.09 17.81 6.27
N ALA A 171 -24.36 17.93 4.97
CA ALA A 171 -24.00 16.91 3.99
C ALA A 171 -22.48 16.81 3.78
N CYS A 172 -21.75 17.92 3.89
CA CYS A 172 -20.29 17.94 3.76
C CYS A 172 -19.57 17.43 5.01
N PHE A 173 -20.02 17.85 6.20
CA PHE A 173 -19.29 17.63 7.46
C PHE A 173 -19.93 16.59 8.38
N GLY A 174 -21.08 16.03 8.00
CA GLY A 174 -21.86 15.14 8.85
C GLY A 174 -22.58 15.86 10.00
N ASP A 175 -23.17 15.09 10.91
CA ASP A 175 -23.80 15.63 12.12
C ASP A 175 -22.74 16.22 13.05
N ALA A 176 -23.06 17.37 13.67
CA ALA A 176 -22.24 17.90 14.75
C ALA A 176 -22.16 16.85 15.88
N PRO A 177 -20.97 16.60 16.44
CA PRO A 177 -20.83 15.63 17.53
C PRO A 177 -21.69 16.06 18.72
N ASP A 178 -22.38 15.09 19.34
CA ASP A 178 -23.25 15.34 20.48
C ASP A 178 -22.39 15.82 21.68
N PRO A 179 -22.64 17.03 22.22
CA PRO A 179 -21.85 17.60 23.30
C PRO A 179 -21.99 16.84 24.63
N SER A 180 -22.91 15.88 24.74
CA SER A 180 -23.14 15.08 25.94
C SER A 180 -22.35 13.77 26.00
N VAL A 181 -21.65 13.40 24.92
CA VAL A 181 -20.80 12.19 24.82
C VAL A 181 -19.29 12.48 24.84
N ALA A 182 -18.89 13.68 25.24
CA ALA A 182 -17.49 14.07 25.45
C ALA A 182 -17.01 13.84 26.89
#